data_AF-A0A349N682-F1
#
_entry.id   AF-A0A349N682-F1
#
_cell.length_a   1.000
_cell.length_b   1.000
_cell.length_c   1.000
_cell.angle_alpha   90.00
_cell.angle_beta   90.00
_cell.angle_gamma   90.00
#
_symmetry.space_group_name_H-M   'P 1'
#
loop_
_entity.id
_entity.type
_entity.pdbx_description
1 polymer ?
#
loop_
_entity_poly.entity_id
_entity_poly.type
_entity_poly.pdbx_seq_one_letter_code
_entity_poly.pdbx_strand_id
1 'polypeptide(L)' 'MYNDNALSSAPRSVVVLTGAGISAESGIRTFRASDGLWEEHRIEDVASP' A
#
# COMPACT_ATOMS: atom_id res chain seq x y z
N MET A 1 23.77 -39.50 6.21
CA MET A 1 24.16 -38.37 5.33
C MET A 1 23.16 -38.38 4.18
N TYR A 2 22.17 -37.53 4.03
CA TYR A 2 21.80 -36.23 4.61
C TYR A 2 20.27 -36.26 4.81
N ASN A 3 19.75 -35.63 5.87
CA ASN A 3 18.31 -35.61 6.17
C ASN A 3 17.74 -34.24 5.83
N ASP A 4 17.07 -34.14 4.69
CA ASP A 4 16.64 -32.87 4.10
C ASP A 4 15.26 -32.43 4.60
N ASN A 5 14.94 -32.74 5.87
CA ASN A 5 13.74 -32.23 6.54
C ASN A 5 13.94 -30.77 7.00
N ALA A 6 14.61 -29.98 6.16
CA ALA A 6 14.70 -28.54 6.33
C ALA A 6 13.30 -27.98 6.05
N LEU A 7 12.53 -27.82 7.13
CA LEU A 7 11.29 -27.07 7.17
C LEU A 7 11.46 -25.84 6.28
N SER A 8 10.69 -25.80 5.18
CA SER A 8 10.62 -24.67 4.26
C SER A 8 10.52 -23.37 5.06
N SER A 9 11.64 -22.66 5.17
CA SER A 9 11.78 -21.44 5.98
C SER A 9 11.13 -20.23 5.31
N ALA A 10 10.67 -20.41 4.07
CA ALA A 10 10.09 -19.37 3.25
C ALA A 10 8.56 -19.45 3.29
N PRO A 11 7.87 -18.30 3.40
CA PRO A 11 6.43 -18.25 3.26
C PRO A 11 6.02 -18.78 1.88
N ARG A 12 5.07 -19.72 1.86
CA ARG A 12 4.55 -20.32 0.61
C ARG A 12 3.87 -19.32 -0.30
N SER A 13 3.35 -18.22 0.26
CA SER A 13 2.74 -17.11 -0.47
C SER A 13 2.82 -15.84 0.37
N VAL A 14 3.19 -14.72 -0.24
CA VAL A 14 3.21 -13.40 0.40
C VAL A 14 2.34 -12.46 -0.43
N VAL A 15 1.39 -11.80 0.23
CA VAL A 15 0.53 -10.79 -0.38
C VAL A 15 0.63 -9.53 0.47
N VAL A 16 0.79 -8.38 -0.19
CA VAL A 16 0.82 -7.08 0.46
C VAL A 16 -0.26 -6.20 -0.17
N LEU A 17 -1.21 -5.78 0.65
CA LEU A 17 -2.17 -4.76 0.27
C LEU A 17 -1.56 -3.40 0.58
N THR A 18 -1.54 -2.50 -0.41
CA THR A 18 -0.99 -1.14 -0.26
C THR A 18 -2.04 -0.09 -0.63
N GLY A 19 -1.94 1.08 -0.01
CA GLY A 19 -2.72 2.27 -0.33
C GLY A 19 -1.82 3.41 -0.80
N ALA A 20 -2.41 4.58 -1.09
CA ALA A 20 -1.69 5.76 -1.57
C ALA A 20 -0.58 6.25 -0.60
N GLY A 21 -0.64 5.86 0.68
CA GLY A 21 0.36 6.18 1.70
C GLY A 21 1.80 5.80 1.32
N ILE A 22 1.99 4.69 0.58
CA ILE A 22 3.33 4.24 0.19
C ILE A 22 4.05 5.22 -0.73
N SER A 23 3.30 6.09 -1.42
CA SER A 23 3.85 7.03 -2.41
C SER A 23 4.17 8.40 -1.81
N ALA A 24 3.85 8.65 -0.53
CA ALA A 24 4.07 9.93 0.14
C ALA A 24 5.55 10.35 0.14
N GLU A 25 6.45 9.41 0.43
CA GLU A 25 7.90 9.65 0.52
C GLU A 25 8.56 9.88 -0.85
N SER A 26 7.84 9.59 -1.94
CA SER A 26 8.28 9.89 -3.31
C SER A 26 7.74 11.22 -3.84
N GLY A 27 7.11 12.04 -2.98
CA GLY A 27 6.58 13.35 -3.34
C GLY A 27 5.20 13.32 -4.01
N ILE A 28 4.51 12.18 -4.01
CA ILE A 28 3.13 12.08 -4.49
C ILE A 28 2.19 12.38 -3.31
N ARG A 29 1.41 13.46 -3.42
CA ARG A 29 0.42 13.82 -2.41
C ARG A 29 -0.60 12.70 -2.26
N THR A 30 -0.86 12.32 -1.01
CA THR A 30 -1.83 11.27 -0.71
C THR A 30 -3.20 11.86 -0.45
N PHE A 31 -4.21 11.00 -0.49
CA PHE A 31 -5.60 11.38 -0.34
C PHE A 31 -5.90 12.08 1.01
N ARG A 32 -5.43 11.53 2.14
CA ARG A 32 -5.80 11.98 3.50
C ARG A 32 -4.67 12.67 4.27
N ALA A 33 -3.62 13.13 3.58
CA ALA A 33 -2.59 13.93 4.24
C ALA A 33 -3.18 15.30 4.67
N SER A 34 -2.53 15.98 5.62
CA SER A 34 -2.96 17.32 6.09
C SER A 34 -2.94 18.39 4.99
N ASP A 35 -2.22 18.13 3.89
CA ASP A 35 -2.16 18.87 2.63
C ASP A 35 -2.65 18.00 1.44
N GLY A 36 -3.47 16.99 1.76
CA GLY A 36 -3.86 15.92 0.86
C GLY A 36 -4.85 16.34 -0.20
N LEU A 37 -4.98 15.50 -1.24
CA LEU A 37 -5.81 15.81 -2.41
C LEU A 37 -7.28 16.08 -2.08
N TRP A 38 -7.80 15.54 -0.97
CA TRP A 38 -9.18 15.77 -0.52
C TRP A 38 -9.39 17.09 0.24
N GLU A 39 -8.33 17.80 0.61
CA GLU A 39 -8.43 19.15 1.21
C GLU A 39 -8.66 20.23 0.13
N GLU A 40 -8.28 19.97 -1.13
CA GLU A 40 -8.38 20.96 -2.21
C GLU A 40 -9.68 20.87 -3.03
N HIS A 41 -10.38 19.72 -3.04
CA HIS A 41 -11.66 19.49 -3.76
C HIS A 41 -12.59 18.57 -2.95
N ARG A 42 -13.90 18.86 -2.95
CA ARG A 42 -14.90 18.01 -2.28
C ARG A 42 -14.95 16.64 -2.96
N ILE A 43 -14.97 15.56 -2.18
CA ILE A 43 -14.83 14.18 -2.66
C ILE A 43 -15.89 13.83 -3.73
N GLU A 44 -17.10 14.33 -3.51
CA GLU A 44 -18.27 14.18 -4.36
C GLU A 44 -18.09 14.74 -5.79
N ASP A 45 -17.18 15.69 -6.01
CA ASP A 45 -16.98 16.33 -7.31
C ASP A 45 -16.09 15.51 -8.27
N VAL A 46 -15.30 14.56 -7.73
CA VAL A 46 -14.32 13.77 -8.51
C VAL A 46 -14.48 12.26 -8.39
N ALA A 47 -15.21 11.78 -7.38
CA ALA A 47 -15.48 10.36 -7.14
C ALA A 47 -16.98 10.06 -7.21
N SER A 48 -17.61 10.47 -8.32
CA SER A 48 -18.94 9.98 -8.72
C SER A 48 -18.81 8.61 -9.44
N PRO A 49 -19.87 7.78 -9.50
CA PRO A 49 -19.80 6.36 -9.91
C PRO A 49 -19.18 6.10 -11.29
#